data_AF-A0A7J8ZS17-F1
#
_entry.id   AF-A0A7J8ZS17-F1
#
_cell.length_a   1.000
_cell.length_b   1.000
_cell.length_c   1.000
_cell.angle_alpha   90.00
_cell.angle_beta   90.00
_cell.angle_gamma   90.00
#
_symmetry.space_group_name_H-M   'P 1'
#
loop_
_entity.id
_entity.type
_entity.pdbx_description
1 polymer ?
#
loop_
_entity_poly.entity_id
_entity_poly.type
_entity_poly.pdbx_seq_one_letter_code
_entity_poly.pdbx_strand_id
1 'polypeptide(L)'
;MFMAVESTLPTPVRTPASDKDAKALQFIEEMTKNVDSVQERVLREILSRNAETEYLKRFSLNGATDRETFKSRIPVVTYEDIQPEIQRIANGDKSPIFSVHPISEFLTSSGTSAGERKLMPTIHEELDRRQLLYSLLMPVMNLYVPGLDKGKGLYFLFVKAETKTPGGLLARPVLTSYYNSDHFKTRPYDPFNVYTSPNEAILCVDSFQSMYAQMLCGLIMRDEVLRVGAVFASGLLRAIHFLQNNWKQLAHDIATGTLNPKITDAPVRECMRKILKPNPELAQLVIMECYEENWECIIKRIWPRTKYLDVIVTGAMAQYIPTLEYYSGGLPMACTMYASSECYFGLNLNPMCKPSEVTYTIMPNMAYFEFLPHGSSTSCLVNLAEVEVGREYELILTTYAGLCRYRVGDILRVTGFHNAAPQFRFIRRKNVLLSIESDKTDEAELQNAIENASLLLKEFNTSVVEYTSYADTKQIPGHYVIYWELLVKDSSIAPTDDVLNRCCLQMEESLNSVYRQSRVADNSIGPLEIRVVENGTFEELMDYAISRGASINQYKVPRCVSFTPIMELLNSRVVSKHFSPDLPHWNARTSPFSTLHKVPQIVC
;
A
#
# COMPACT_ATOMS: atom_id res chain seq x y z
N MET A 1 16.70 -28.60 28.35
CA MET A 1 17.95 -28.24 27.66
C MET A 1 17.53 -27.76 26.27
N PHE A 2 17.14 -26.50 26.16
CA PHE A 2 16.60 -25.92 24.93
C PHE A 2 17.77 -25.45 24.06
N MET A 3 17.92 -26.05 22.88
CA MET A 3 18.81 -25.53 21.86
C MET A 3 18.15 -24.28 21.25
N ALA A 4 18.75 -23.12 21.51
CA ALA A 4 18.44 -21.89 20.82
C ALA A 4 18.85 -22.06 19.35
N VAL A 5 17.87 -21.96 18.45
CA VAL A 5 18.15 -21.77 17.02
C VAL A 5 18.40 -20.27 16.86
N GLU A 6 19.68 -19.88 16.81
CA GLU A 6 20.08 -18.52 16.45
C GLU A 6 19.57 -18.22 15.03
N SER A 7 18.62 -17.29 14.92
CA SER A 7 18.22 -16.73 13.63
C SER A 7 19.32 -15.78 13.16
N THR A 8 20.18 -16.25 12.26
CA THR A 8 21.19 -15.43 11.60
C THR A 8 20.54 -14.52 10.56
N LEU A 9 20.01 -13.37 10.98
CA LEU A 9 19.89 -12.21 10.10
C LEU A 9 21.31 -11.66 9.86
N PRO A 10 21.64 -11.16 8.65
CA PRO A 10 22.92 -10.50 8.44
C PRO A 10 22.99 -9.27 9.35
N THR A 11 23.94 -9.25 10.28
CA THR A 11 24.29 -8.07 11.06
C THR A 11 24.61 -6.92 10.10
N PRO A 12 24.14 -5.67 10.34
CA PRO A 12 24.48 -4.57 9.46
C PRO A 12 26.00 -4.38 9.50
N VAL A 13 26.65 -4.60 8.35
CA VAL A 13 28.11 -4.70 8.21
C VAL A 13 28.83 -3.35 8.39
N ARG A 14 28.14 -2.25 8.72
CA ARG A 14 28.72 -0.90 8.58
C ARG A 14 28.38 0.06 9.72
N THR A 15 29.36 0.92 10.01
CA THR A 15 29.26 2.06 10.93
C THR A 15 28.34 3.15 10.39
N PRO A 16 27.68 3.94 11.25
CA PRO A 16 26.85 5.07 10.84
C PRO A 16 27.60 6.06 9.94
N ALA A 17 26.92 6.64 8.94
CA ALA A 17 27.54 7.57 7.99
C ALA A 17 27.76 8.98 8.58
N SER A 18 27.05 9.32 9.67
CA SER A 18 27.12 10.63 10.34
C SER A 18 26.68 10.52 11.81
N ASP A 19 26.93 11.56 12.62
CA ASP A 19 26.39 11.66 13.99
C ASP A 19 24.86 11.69 14.03
N LYS A 20 24.23 12.28 13.00
CA LYS A 20 22.76 12.29 12.84
C LYS A 20 22.25 10.87 12.62
N ASP A 21 22.91 10.10 11.77
CA ASP A 21 22.59 8.70 11.50
C ASP A 21 22.79 7.86 12.77
N ALA A 22 23.89 8.07 13.50
CA ALA A 22 24.18 7.37 14.74
C ALA A 22 23.08 7.60 15.79
N LYS A 23 22.60 8.85 15.95
CA LYS A 23 21.49 9.18 16.85
C LYS A 23 20.17 8.52 16.43
N ALA A 24 19.85 8.52 15.14
CA ALA A 24 18.64 7.88 14.62
C ALA A 24 18.66 6.35 14.84
N LEU A 25 19.80 5.71 14.58
CA LEU A 25 19.97 4.27 14.81
C LEU A 25 19.96 3.93 16.31
N GLN A 26 20.59 4.76 17.16
CA GLN A 26 20.52 4.60 18.61
C GLN A 26 19.08 4.75 19.13
N PHE A 27 18.31 5.68 18.57
CA PHE A 27 16.89 5.82 18.90
C PHE A 27 16.08 4.57 18.55
N ILE A 28 16.32 3.95 17.39
CA ILE A 28 15.70 2.67 17.02
C ILE A 28 16.06 1.59 18.04
N GLU A 29 17.34 1.47 18.41
CA GLU A 29 17.81 0.50 19.40
C GLU A 29 17.16 0.72 20.78
N GLU A 30 17.06 1.96 21.25
CA GLU A 30 16.42 2.30 22.52
C GLU A 30 14.93 1.92 22.52
N MET A 31 14.20 2.32 21.48
CA MET A 31 12.77 2.04 21.38
C MET A 31 12.48 0.55 21.25
N THR A 32 13.30 -0.19 20.49
CA THR A 32 13.10 -1.63 20.24
C THR A 32 13.58 -2.52 21.39
N LYS A 33 14.49 -2.07 22.26
CA LYS A 33 14.87 -2.79 23.50
C LYS A 33 13.83 -2.63 24.60
N ASN A 34 13.15 -1.50 24.65
CA ASN A 34 12.26 -1.11 25.75
C ASN A 34 10.77 -1.11 25.32
N VAL A 35 10.38 -2.00 24.40
CA VAL A 35 9.06 -1.97 23.75
C VAL A 35 7.90 -1.86 24.74
N ASP A 36 7.88 -2.74 25.74
CA ASP A 36 6.75 -2.80 26.65
C ASP A 36 6.65 -1.53 27.52
N SER A 37 7.77 -1.08 28.10
CA SER A 37 7.78 0.13 28.92
C SER A 37 7.49 1.40 28.09
N VAL A 38 7.93 1.45 26.83
CA VAL A 38 7.58 2.54 25.90
C VAL A 38 6.07 2.52 25.59
N GLN A 39 5.49 1.36 25.28
CA GLN A 39 4.04 1.24 25.03
C GLN A 39 3.21 1.64 26.25
N GLU A 40 3.66 1.28 27.45
CA GLU A 40 3.01 1.62 28.70
C GLU A 40 3.04 3.14 28.98
N ARG A 41 4.19 3.77 28.69
CA ARG A 41 4.34 5.22 28.74
C ARG A 41 3.45 5.92 27.70
N VAL A 42 3.46 5.47 26.45
CA VAL A 42 2.64 6.04 25.36
C VAL A 42 1.16 5.98 25.71
N LEU A 43 0.66 4.83 26.19
CA LEU A 43 -0.73 4.73 26.62
C LEU A 43 -1.03 5.69 27.77
N ARG A 44 -0.16 5.73 28.79
CA ARG A 44 -0.31 6.65 29.93
C ARG A 44 -0.38 8.11 29.49
N GLU A 45 0.48 8.52 28.56
CA GLU A 45 0.48 9.87 27.98
C GLU A 45 -0.83 10.17 27.24
N ILE A 46 -1.30 9.26 26.38
CA ILE A 46 -2.55 9.41 25.62
C ILE A 46 -3.73 9.55 26.59
N LEU A 47 -3.85 8.65 27.57
CA LEU A 47 -4.96 8.62 28.52
C LEU A 47 -4.92 9.81 29.47
N SER A 48 -3.74 10.17 30.00
CA SER A 48 -3.60 11.34 30.87
C SER A 48 -3.99 12.63 30.16
N ARG A 49 -3.56 12.78 28.90
CA ARG A 49 -3.87 13.96 28.07
C ARG A 49 -5.35 14.04 27.72
N ASN A 50 -5.96 12.90 27.39
CA ASN A 50 -7.34 12.85 26.89
C ASN A 50 -8.37 12.50 27.98
N ALA A 51 -7.98 12.44 29.25
CA ALA A 51 -8.83 11.98 30.36
C ALA A 51 -10.20 12.67 30.43
N GLU A 52 -10.23 13.96 30.07
CA GLU A 52 -11.42 14.80 30.15
C GLU A 52 -12.28 14.84 28.89
N THR A 53 -11.91 14.09 27.84
CA THR A 53 -12.65 14.06 26.57
C THR A 53 -13.99 13.36 26.70
N GLU A 54 -14.95 13.73 25.85
CA GLU A 54 -16.28 13.13 25.85
C GLU A 54 -16.22 11.61 25.66
N TYR A 55 -15.35 11.15 24.74
CA TYR A 55 -15.22 9.73 24.41
C TYR A 55 -14.73 8.91 25.61
N LEU A 56 -13.68 9.34 26.32
CA LEU A 56 -13.17 8.59 27.48
C LEU A 56 -14.10 8.70 28.70
N LYS A 57 -14.78 9.84 28.89
CA LYS A 57 -15.81 9.99 29.92
C LYS A 57 -17.00 9.08 29.71
N ARG A 58 -17.43 8.85 28.46
CA ARG A 58 -18.53 7.92 28.14
C ARG A 58 -18.28 6.51 28.67
N PHE A 59 -17.03 6.05 28.63
CA PHE A 59 -16.64 4.74 29.16
C PHE A 59 -16.20 4.77 30.62
N SER A 60 -16.47 5.88 31.32
CA SER A 60 -16.17 6.08 32.73
C SER A 60 -14.72 5.75 33.07
N LEU A 61 -13.74 6.11 32.24
CA LEU A 61 -12.34 5.79 32.55
C LEU A 61 -11.83 6.51 33.81
N ASN A 62 -12.50 7.59 34.22
CA ASN A 62 -12.30 8.31 35.50
C ASN A 62 -10.83 8.70 35.77
N GLY A 63 -10.10 9.09 34.72
CA GLY A 63 -8.70 9.49 34.81
C GLY A 63 -7.71 8.33 35.01
N ALA A 64 -8.17 7.07 34.94
CA ALA A 64 -7.27 5.92 34.97
C ALA A 64 -6.36 5.92 33.73
N THR A 65 -5.09 5.57 33.95
CA THR A 65 -4.05 5.57 32.90
C THR A 65 -3.31 4.24 32.78
N ASP A 66 -3.73 3.23 33.55
CA ASP A 66 -3.18 1.89 33.50
C ASP A 66 -3.84 1.03 32.40
N ARG A 67 -3.07 0.07 31.89
CA ARG A 67 -3.49 -0.82 30.80
C ARG A 67 -4.68 -1.69 31.17
N GLU A 68 -4.76 -2.18 32.41
CA GLU A 68 -5.81 -3.11 32.83
C GLU A 68 -7.19 -2.44 32.85
N THR A 69 -7.26 -1.24 33.43
CA THR A 69 -8.49 -0.44 33.45
C THR A 69 -8.87 0.02 32.04
N PHE A 70 -7.88 0.43 31.22
CA PHE A 70 -8.11 0.77 29.82
C PHE A 70 -8.72 -0.40 29.03
N LYS A 71 -8.10 -1.59 29.11
CA LYS A 71 -8.55 -2.78 28.38
C LYS A 71 -9.92 -3.30 28.85
N SER A 72 -10.27 -3.11 30.12
CA SER A 72 -11.54 -3.57 30.69
C SER A 72 -12.71 -2.61 30.43
N ARG A 73 -12.45 -1.30 30.26
CA ARG A 73 -13.51 -0.29 30.06
C ARG A 73 -13.69 0.15 28.61
N ILE A 74 -12.61 0.26 27.85
CA ILE A 74 -12.67 0.79 26.48
C ILE A 74 -12.94 -0.35 25.50
N PRO A 75 -14.04 -0.29 24.72
CA PRO A 75 -14.35 -1.31 23.74
C PRO A 75 -13.42 -1.24 22.53
N VAL A 76 -13.28 -2.36 21.84
CA VAL A 76 -12.69 -2.41 20.50
C VAL A 76 -13.71 -1.91 19.50
N VAL A 77 -13.33 -0.96 18.64
CA VAL A 77 -14.26 -0.29 17.72
C VAL A 77 -13.82 -0.33 16.27
N THR A 78 -14.79 -0.23 15.37
CA THR A 78 -14.64 -0.02 13.92
C THR A 78 -14.85 1.46 13.58
N TYR A 79 -14.84 1.81 12.28
CA TYR A 79 -15.11 3.18 11.86
C TYR A 79 -16.56 3.57 12.09
N GLU A 80 -17.47 2.62 11.86
CA GLU A 80 -18.91 2.77 11.95
C GLU A 80 -19.33 3.13 13.39
N ASP A 81 -18.67 2.56 14.39
CA ASP A 81 -18.93 2.81 15.81
C ASP A 81 -18.58 4.25 16.25
N ILE A 82 -17.64 4.91 15.57
CA ILE A 82 -17.13 6.25 15.91
C ILE A 82 -17.51 7.32 14.87
N GLN A 83 -18.23 6.91 13.82
CA GLN A 83 -18.71 7.79 12.77
C GLN A 83 -19.59 8.95 13.31
N PRO A 84 -20.47 8.75 14.31
CA PRO A 84 -21.29 9.84 14.84
C PRO A 84 -20.45 11.01 15.40
N GLU A 85 -19.41 10.71 16.15
CA GLU A 85 -18.47 11.68 16.72
C GLU A 85 -17.63 12.36 15.63
N ILE A 86 -17.15 11.60 14.66
CA ILE A 86 -16.45 12.15 13.49
C ILE A 86 -17.33 13.14 12.75
N GLN A 87 -18.61 12.82 12.55
CA GLN A 87 -19.55 13.69 11.84
C GLN A 87 -19.84 14.98 12.63
N ARG A 88 -19.94 14.91 13.96
CA ARG A 88 -20.07 16.11 14.81
C ARG A 88 -18.90 17.06 14.62
N ILE A 89 -17.67 16.55 14.69
CA ILE A 89 -16.46 17.35 14.49
C ILE A 89 -16.43 17.91 13.05
N ALA A 90 -16.74 17.09 12.05
CA ALA A 90 -16.82 17.51 10.65
C ALA A 90 -17.86 18.63 10.44
N ASN A 91 -18.95 18.64 11.21
CA ASN A 91 -19.99 19.66 11.19
C ASN A 91 -19.66 20.92 12.04
N GLY A 92 -18.48 20.95 12.68
CA GLY A 92 -17.98 22.14 13.38
C GLY A 92 -18.07 22.09 14.90
N ASP A 93 -18.38 20.94 15.50
CA ASP A 93 -18.27 20.76 16.95
C ASP A 93 -16.78 20.81 17.36
N LYS A 94 -16.43 21.81 18.18
CA LYS A 94 -15.06 22.06 18.67
C LYS A 94 -14.86 21.59 20.11
N SER A 95 -15.86 20.95 20.72
CA SER A 95 -15.70 20.36 22.05
C SER A 95 -14.67 19.21 22.00
N PRO A 96 -14.00 18.90 23.13
CA PRO A 96 -12.97 17.87 23.17
C PRO A 96 -13.60 16.47 23.12
N ILE A 97 -14.07 16.04 21.95
CA ILE A 97 -14.74 14.74 21.77
C ILE A 97 -13.74 13.59 21.86
N PHE A 98 -12.73 13.58 20.98
CA PHE A 98 -11.69 12.53 20.96
C PHE A 98 -10.40 12.96 21.66
N SER A 99 -10.04 14.24 21.53
CA SER A 99 -8.75 14.77 21.96
C SER A 99 -8.93 16.15 22.59
N VAL A 100 -8.12 16.46 23.60
CA VAL A 100 -8.05 17.81 24.18
C VAL A 100 -7.38 18.80 23.21
N HIS A 101 -6.48 18.30 22.35
CA HIS A 101 -5.94 19.08 21.26
C HIS A 101 -6.98 19.19 20.13
N PRO A 102 -7.21 20.39 19.57
CA PRO A 102 -8.13 20.56 18.45
C PRO A 102 -7.76 19.67 17.27
N ILE A 103 -8.76 19.04 16.66
CA ILE A 103 -8.58 18.32 15.39
C ILE A 103 -8.20 19.36 14.33
N SER A 104 -7.01 19.21 13.75
CA SER A 104 -6.47 20.17 12.79
C SER A 104 -7.00 19.93 11.37
N GLU A 105 -7.22 18.67 11.01
CA GLU A 105 -7.78 18.23 9.74
C GLU A 105 -8.26 16.77 9.83
N PHE A 106 -8.94 16.32 8.77
CA PHE A 106 -9.27 14.92 8.55
C PHE A 106 -8.40 14.32 7.45
N LEU A 107 -7.71 13.25 7.80
CA LEU A 107 -6.95 12.46 6.85
C LEU A 107 -7.88 11.44 6.19
N THR A 108 -8.14 11.63 4.90
CA THR A 108 -9.01 10.72 4.16
C THR A 108 -8.27 9.40 3.92
N SER A 109 -8.80 8.29 4.44
CA SER A 109 -8.27 6.95 4.18
C SER A 109 -8.65 6.49 2.77
N SER A 110 -7.84 5.58 2.20
CA SER A 110 -8.22 4.88 0.97
C SER A 110 -9.29 3.82 1.22
N GLY A 111 -9.47 3.39 2.47
CA GLY A 111 -10.60 2.54 2.88
C GLY A 111 -11.89 3.34 2.92
N THR A 112 -12.97 2.76 2.41
CA THR A 112 -14.30 3.38 2.39
C THR A 112 -15.24 2.76 3.42
N SER A 113 -16.24 3.54 3.84
CA SER A 113 -17.41 3.09 4.58
C SER A 113 -18.64 3.68 3.90
N ALA A 114 -19.62 2.83 3.57
CA ALA A 114 -20.79 3.21 2.76
C ALA A 114 -20.43 3.91 1.42
N GLY A 115 -19.30 3.56 0.81
CA GLY A 115 -18.84 4.15 -0.47
C GLY A 115 -18.05 5.45 -0.34
N GLU A 116 -18.05 6.10 0.82
CA GLU A 116 -17.29 7.33 1.09
C GLU A 116 -15.98 7.04 1.80
N ARG A 117 -14.98 7.92 1.65
CA ARG A 117 -13.70 7.78 2.35
C ARG A 117 -13.86 7.97 3.85
N LYS A 118 -13.21 7.12 4.63
CA LYS A 118 -13.13 7.29 6.07
C LYS A 118 -12.34 8.56 6.43
N LEU A 119 -12.91 9.40 7.29
CA LEU A 119 -12.32 10.64 7.78
C LEU A 119 -11.57 10.37 9.09
N MET A 120 -10.23 10.29 9.04
CA MET A 120 -9.43 10.02 10.23
C MET A 120 -8.99 11.32 10.90
N PRO A 121 -9.43 11.61 12.14
CA PRO A 121 -9.05 12.84 12.81
C PRO A 121 -7.54 12.84 13.10
N THR A 122 -6.89 13.98 12.88
CA THR A 122 -5.49 14.20 13.28
C THR A 122 -5.34 15.51 14.04
N ILE A 123 -4.30 15.59 14.85
CA ILE A 123 -3.86 16.81 15.54
C ILE A 123 -2.53 17.29 14.96
N HIS A 124 -2.13 18.53 15.21
CA HIS A 124 -0.89 19.10 14.66
C HIS A 124 0.37 18.31 15.05
N GLU A 125 0.48 17.87 16.31
CA GLU A 125 1.63 17.12 16.85
C GLU A 125 1.87 15.77 16.15
N GLU A 126 0.85 15.20 15.50
CA GLU A 126 1.02 13.97 14.72
C GLU A 126 1.97 14.18 13.52
N LEU A 127 2.10 15.40 13.00
CA LEU A 127 3.07 15.70 11.94
C LEU A 127 4.51 15.51 12.43
N ASP A 128 4.82 15.86 13.68
CA ASP A 128 6.15 15.71 14.26
C ASP A 128 6.50 14.21 14.40
N ARG A 129 5.53 13.39 14.83
CA ARG A 129 5.70 11.91 14.89
C ARG A 129 5.91 11.31 13.51
N ARG A 130 5.17 11.75 12.49
CA ARG A 130 5.36 11.31 11.10
C ARG A 130 6.74 11.71 10.58
N GLN A 131 7.17 12.93 10.84
CA GLN A 131 8.50 13.42 10.46
C GLN A 131 9.62 12.63 11.16
N LEU A 132 9.43 12.29 12.44
CA LEU A 132 10.35 11.42 13.17
C LEU A 132 10.50 10.08 12.45
N LEU A 133 9.41 9.40 12.10
CA LEU A 133 9.51 8.12 11.37
C LEU A 133 10.21 8.27 10.01
N TYR A 134 9.89 9.32 9.24
CA TYR A 134 10.59 9.60 7.98
C TYR A 134 12.11 9.80 8.18
N SER A 135 12.50 10.47 9.27
CA SER A 135 13.89 10.73 9.58
C SER A 135 14.72 9.48 9.86
N LEU A 136 14.07 8.34 10.17
CA LEU A 136 14.73 7.05 10.42
C LEU A 136 15.05 6.28 9.14
N LEU A 137 14.39 6.58 8.02
CA LEU A 137 14.48 5.77 6.80
C LEU A 137 15.87 5.81 6.17
N MET A 138 16.45 7.01 5.97
CA MET A 138 17.76 7.16 5.35
C MET A 138 18.91 6.67 6.22
N PRO A 139 18.95 6.93 7.55
CA PRO A 139 19.94 6.32 8.44
C PRO A 139 19.97 4.79 8.36
N VAL A 140 18.80 4.14 8.29
CA VAL A 140 18.72 2.68 8.09
C VAL A 140 19.21 2.29 6.70
N MET A 141 18.74 2.96 5.64
CA MET A 141 19.15 2.67 4.27
C MET A 141 20.66 2.80 4.06
N ASN A 142 21.30 3.79 4.68
CA ASN A 142 22.73 4.07 4.55
C ASN A 142 23.62 2.92 5.05
N LEU A 143 23.12 2.07 5.95
CA LEU A 143 23.83 0.85 6.38
C LEU A 143 24.01 -0.15 5.24
N TYR A 144 23.07 -0.16 4.28
CA TYR A 144 23.02 -1.11 3.17
C TYR A 144 23.52 -0.50 1.85
N VAL A 145 23.13 0.74 1.56
CA VAL A 145 23.42 1.42 0.30
C VAL A 145 24.19 2.73 0.58
N PRO A 146 25.52 2.73 0.59
CA PRO A 146 26.32 3.91 0.91
C PRO A 146 26.35 4.92 -0.24
N GLY A 147 26.68 6.17 0.09
CA GLY A 147 26.92 7.21 -0.90
C GLY A 147 25.65 7.74 -1.57
N LEU A 148 24.49 7.65 -0.90
CA LEU A 148 23.23 8.24 -1.38
C LEU A 148 23.20 9.76 -1.21
N ASP A 149 24.02 10.30 -0.31
CA ASP A 149 24.32 11.72 -0.12
C ASP A 149 25.03 12.39 -1.32
N LYS A 150 25.56 11.58 -2.26
CA LYS A 150 26.35 12.04 -3.42
C LYS A 150 25.52 12.22 -4.69
N GLY A 151 24.19 12.26 -4.57
CA GLY A 151 23.28 12.38 -5.69
C GLY A 151 21.86 12.69 -5.24
N LYS A 152 20.89 12.37 -6.10
CA LYS A 152 19.49 12.74 -5.93
C LYS A 152 18.58 11.51 -5.98
N GLY A 153 17.42 11.65 -5.36
CA GLY A 153 16.29 10.75 -5.56
C GLY A 153 15.32 11.31 -6.59
N LEU A 154 14.98 10.50 -7.60
CA LEU A 154 13.86 10.78 -8.49
C LEU A 154 12.60 10.14 -7.89
N TYR A 155 11.74 10.97 -7.28
CA TYR A 155 10.48 10.54 -6.70
C TYR A 155 9.31 11.20 -7.41
N PHE A 156 8.38 10.38 -7.89
CA PHE A 156 7.11 10.83 -8.46
C PHE A 156 6.08 10.96 -7.33
N LEU A 157 5.90 12.19 -6.84
CA LEU A 157 5.06 12.50 -5.68
C LEU A 157 3.94 13.46 -6.10
N PHE A 158 2.70 13.13 -5.76
CA PHE A 158 1.55 13.92 -6.18
C PHE A 158 0.69 14.42 -5.02
N VAL A 159 0.13 15.62 -5.12
CA VAL A 159 -0.96 16.05 -4.24
C VAL A 159 -2.33 15.69 -4.84
N LYS A 160 -3.39 15.96 -4.08
CA LYS A 160 -4.78 15.84 -4.51
C LYS A 160 -5.55 17.09 -4.20
N ALA A 161 -6.65 17.26 -4.91
CA ALA A 161 -7.69 18.20 -4.51
C ALA A 161 -8.11 17.95 -3.06
N GLU A 162 -8.23 19.02 -2.31
CA GLU A 162 -8.61 19.03 -0.90
C GLU A 162 -10.08 19.44 -0.82
N THR A 163 -10.82 18.87 0.14
CA THR A 163 -12.18 19.31 0.43
C THR A 163 -12.24 19.94 1.82
N LYS A 164 -13.30 20.70 2.07
CA LYS A 164 -13.61 21.23 3.40
C LYS A 164 -14.87 20.56 3.92
N THR A 165 -14.87 20.19 5.19
CA THR A 165 -16.07 19.73 5.89
C THR A 165 -17.03 20.91 6.11
N PRO A 166 -18.32 20.67 6.44
CA PRO A 166 -19.27 21.74 6.74
C PRO A 166 -18.79 22.69 7.86
N GLY A 167 -18.06 22.17 8.84
CA GLY A 167 -17.43 22.92 9.93
C GLY A 167 -16.14 23.67 9.54
N GLY A 168 -15.70 23.56 8.29
CA GLY A 168 -14.54 24.28 7.74
C GLY A 168 -13.19 23.58 7.90
N LEU A 169 -13.13 22.37 8.48
CA LEU A 169 -11.90 21.58 8.57
C LEU A 169 -11.50 21.04 7.19
N LEU A 170 -10.20 20.96 6.93
CA LEU A 170 -9.71 20.31 5.70
C LEU A 170 -9.91 18.79 5.79
N ALA A 171 -10.30 18.18 4.68
CA ALA A 171 -10.33 16.74 4.48
C ALA A 171 -9.51 16.38 3.24
N ARG A 172 -8.39 15.66 3.44
CA ARG A 172 -7.44 15.34 2.37
C ARG A 172 -6.60 14.10 2.69
N PRO A 173 -5.97 13.46 1.68
CA PRO A 173 -5.03 12.35 1.93
C PRO A 173 -3.87 12.74 2.84
N VAL A 174 -3.38 11.79 3.65
CA VAL A 174 -2.24 12.02 4.56
C VAL A 174 -0.97 12.50 3.86
N LEU A 175 -0.70 11.99 2.66
CA LEU A 175 0.46 12.44 1.88
C LEU A 175 0.27 13.86 1.33
N THR A 176 -0.94 14.22 0.90
CA THR A 176 -1.26 15.60 0.54
C THR A 176 -1.06 16.54 1.72
N SER A 177 -1.55 16.16 2.91
CA SER A 177 -1.31 16.90 4.15
C SER A 177 0.18 17.08 4.44
N TYR A 178 0.96 16.00 4.35
CA TYR A 178 2.40 16.03 4.58
C TYR A 178 3.15 16.93 3.58
N TYR A 179 2.91 16.77 2.27
CA TYR A 179 3.56 17.60 1.25
C TYR A 179 3.16 19.07 1.36
N ASN A 180 1.93 19.36 1.80
CA ASN A 180 1.48 20.72 2.05
C ASN A 180 1.98 21.33 3.37
N SER A 181 2.61 20.55 4.25
CA SER A 181 3.13 21.01 5.53
C SER A 181 4.52 21.64 5.43
N ASP A 182 4.88 22.45 6.42
CA ASP A 182 6.20 23.07 6.52
C ASP A 182 7.32 22.02 6.69
N HIS A 183 7.02 20.88 7.33
CA HIS A 183 7.94 19.75 7.42
C HIS A 183 8.46 19.26 6.06
N PHE A 184 7.67 19.44 5.00
CA PHE A 184 8.09 19.12 3.64
C PHE A 184 8.53 20.37 2.87
N LYS A 185 7.74 21.45 2.89
CA LYS A 185 7.98 22.66 2.09
C LYS A 185 9.25 23.41 2.47
N THR A 186 9.50 23.55 3.77
CA THR A 186 10.64 24.28 4.34
C THR A 186 11.62 23.35 5.04
N ARG A 187 11.65 22.07 4.61
CA ARG A 187 12.56 21.05 5.15
C ARG A 187 14.01 21.56 5.12
N PRO A 188 14.78 21.35 6.20
CA PRO A 188 16.19 21.73 6.21
C PRO A 188 16.95 20.94 5.15
N TYR A 189 18.06 21.50 4.67
CA TYR A 189 18.94 20.79 3.76
C TYR A 189 19.39 19.46 4.39
N ASP A 190 19.15 18.37 3.67
CA ASP A 190 19.55 17.04 4.05
C ASP A 190 20.14 16.37 2.79
N PRO A 191 21.46 16.07 2.77
CA PRO A 191 22.11 15.52 1.59
C PRO A 191 21.52 14.17 1.17
N PHE A 192 20.92 13.42 2.10
CA PHE A 192 20.28 12.15 1.78
C PHE A 192 18.91 12.31 1.13
N ASN A 193 18.27 13.48 1.25
CA ASN A 193 16.90 13.75 0.78
C ASN A 193 16.83 14.90 -0.23
N VAL A 194 17.83 14.99 -1.12
CA VAL A 194 17.79 15.88 -2.28
C VAL A 194 17.00 15.21 -3.41
N TYR A 195 15.87 15.81 -3.79
CA TYR A 195 15.00 15.28 -4.85
C TYR A 195 15.21 16.03 -6.16
N THR A 196 14.95 15.36 -7.28
CA THR A 196 14.88 16.00 -8.61
C THR A 196 13.63 16.86 -8.75
N SER A 197 12.51 16.42 -8.19
CA SER A 197 11.20 17.08 -8.30
C SER A 197 11.12 18.34 -7.43
N PRO A 198 10.89 19.53 -8.03
CA PRO A 198 10.64 20.76 -7.27
C PRO A 198 9.35 20.66 -6.45
N ASN A 199 9.30 21.40 -5.33
CA ASN A 199 8.09 21.42 -4.48
C ASN A 199 6.88 21.91 -5.27
N GLU A 200 7.05 22.92 -6.14
CA GLU A 200 5.99 23.47 -6.99
C GLU A 200 5.39 22.43 -7.94
N ALA A 201 6.22 21.53 -8.50
CA ALA A 201 5.76 20.44 -9.34
C ALA A 201 4.98 19.39 -8.54
N ILE A 202 5.46 19.04 -7.34
CA ILE A 202 4.79 18.08 -6.44
C ILE A 202 3.44 18.62 -5.96
N LEU A 203 3.37 19.93 -5.67
CA LEU A 203 2.20 20.62 -5.16
C LEU A 203 1.21 21.06 -6.25
N CYS A 204 1.53 20.85 -7.52
CA CYS A 204 0.61 21.11 -8.62
C CYS A 204 -0.58 20.14 -8.54
N VAL A 205 -1.80 20.70 -8.50
CA VAL A 205 -3.05 19.93 -8.37
C VAL A 205 -3.38 19.18 -9.68
N ASP A 206 -2.96 19.74 -10.82
CA ASP A 206 -3.08 19.10 -12.11
C ASP A 206 -2.05 17.95 -12.23
N SER A 207 -2.56 16.72 -12.26
CA SER A 207 -1.71 15.52 -12.29
C SER A 207 -0.88 15.40 -13.57
N PHE A 208 -1.40 15.86 -14.71
CA PHE A 208 -0.63 15.83 -15.96
C PHE A 208 0.55 16.81 -15.86
N GLN A 209 0.29 18.03 -15.42
CA GLN A 209 1.35 19.05 -15.30
C GLN A 209 2.38 18.68 -14.24
N SER A 210 1.93 18.14 -13.10
CA SER A 210 2.80 17.61 -12.05
C SER A 210 3.69 16.49 -12.58
N MET A 211 3.12 15.47 -13.24
CA MET A 211 3.87 14.35 -13.79
C MET A 211 4.86 14.81 -14.85
N TYR A 212 4.42 15.68 -15.76
CA TYR A 212 5.26 16.20 -16.84
C TYR A 212 6.48 16.96 -16.30
N ALA A 213 6.28 17.88 -15.36
CA ALA A 213 7.37 18.66 -14.77
C ALA A 213 8.34 17.79 -13.97
N GLN A 214 7.83 16.82 -13.20
CA GLN A 214 8.66 15.88 -12.44
C GLN A 214 9.49 14.97 -13.35
N MET A 215 8.88 14.43 -14.42
CA MET A 215 9.58 13.61 -15.43
C MET A 215 10.67 14.42 -16.12
N LEU A 216 10.36 15.65 -16.56
CA LEU A 216 11.31 16.54 -17.22
C LEU A 216 12.51 16.86 -16.30
N CYS A 217 12.27 17.18 -15.03
CA CYS A 217 13.33 17.37 -14.05
C CYS A 217 14.18 16.09 -13.85
N GLY A 218 13.54 14.92 -13.80
CA GLY A 218 14.21 13.63 -13.69
C GLY A 218 15.12 13.32 -14.88
N LEU A 219 14.71 13.66 -16.10
CA LEU A 219 15.51 13.50 -17.31
C LEU A 219 16.69 14.48 -17.34
N ILE A 220 16.48 15.75 -16.98
CA ILE A 220 17.53 16.78 -16.94
C ILE A 220 18.63 16.42 -15.94
N MET A 221 18.26 15.89 -14.78
CA MET A 221 19.19 15.54 -13.70
C MET A 221 19.61 14.07 -13.72
N ARG A 222 19.51 13.38 -14.86
CA ARG A 222 19.64 11.92 -14.94
C ARG A 222 20.93 11.34 -14.34
N ASP A 223 22.04 12.06 -14.51
CA ASP A 223 23.37 11.62 -14.05
C ASP A 223 23.58 11.83 -12.55
N GLU A 224 22.65 12.49 -11.87
CA GLU A 224 22.65 12.65 -10.41
C GLU A 224 21.74 11.62 -9.74
N VAL A 225 20.86 10.93 -10.47
CA VAL A 225 19.85 10.03 -9.90
C VAL A 225 20.49 8.73 -9.39
N LEU A 226 20.37 8.49 -8.08
CA LEU A 226 20.86 7.29 -7.40
C LEU A 226 19.75 6.33 -6.97
N ARG A 227 18.51 6.82 -6.92
CA ARG A 227 17.32 6.05 -6.55
C ARG A 227 16.11 6.62 -7.28
N VAL A 228 15.25 5.72 -7.77
CA VAL A 228 14.01 6.07 -8.49
C VAL A 228 12.84 5.50 -7.70
N GLY A 229 11.76 6.25 -7.52
CA GLY A 229 10.68 5.79 -6.66
C GLY A 229 9.36 6.53 -6.79
N ALA A 230 8.38 5.96 -6.12
CA ALA A 230 7.06 6.50 -5.88
C ALA A 230 6.52 5.83 -4.59
N VAL A 231 5.43 6.31 -4.03
CA VAL A 231 4.87 5.69 -2.81
C VAL A 231 4.49 4.23 -3.05
N PHE A 232 3.80 3.95 -4.16
CA PHE A 232 3.41 2.60 -4.56
C PHE A 232 4.01 2.25 -5.92
N ALA A 233 4.22 0.95 -6.15
CA ALA A 233 4.66 0.41 -7.44
C ALA A 233 3.80 0.88 -8.61
N SER A 234 2.47 0.93 -8.45
CA SER A 234 1.54 1.44 -9.46
C SER A 234 1.84 2.88 -9.89
N GLY A 235 2.24 3.74 -8.95
CA GLY A 235 2.61 5.13 -9.23
C GLY A 235 3.87 5.24 -10.08
N LEU A 236 4.87 4.40 -9.83
CA LEU A 236 6.08 4.35 -10.65
C LEU A 236 5.80 3.79 -12.05
N LEU A 237 5.00 2.72 -12.14
CA LEU A 237 4.57 2.18 -13.44
C LEU A 237 3.84 3.23 -14.27
N ARG A 238 2.97 4.03 -13.65
CA ARG A 238 2.30 5.15 -14.32
C ARG A 238 3.30 6.20 -14.81
N ALA A 239 4.35 6.51 -14.05
CA ALA A 239 5.38 7.44 -14.51
C ALA A 239 6.15 6.88 -15.71
N ILE A 240 6.46 5.59 -15.74
CA ILE A 240 7.08 4.92 -16.89
C ILE A 240 6.15 4.98 -18.10
N HIS A 241 4.86 4.68 -17.92
CA HIS A 241 3.86 4.79 -18.99
C HIS A 241 3.70 6.23 -19.49
N PHE A 242 3.77 7.21 -18.59
CA PHE A 242 3.77 8.61 -18.99
C PHE A 242 4.97 8.94 -19.89
N LEU A 243 6.16 8.41 -19.59
CA LEU A 243 7.33 8.56 -20.45
C LEU A 243 7.10 7.89 -21.81
N GLN A 244 6.54 6.67 -21.84
CA GLN A 244 6.17 5.96 -23.10
C GLN A 244 5.32 6.83 -24.02
N ASN A 245 4.32 7.51 -23.46
CA ASN A 245 3.38 8.29 -24.26
C ASN A 245 3.86 9.71 -24.59
N ASN A 246 4.80 10.26 -23.82
CA ASN A 246 5.15 11.70 -23.89
C ASN A 246 6.63 11.98 -24.18
N TRP A 247 7.49 10.97 -24.38
CA TRP A 247 8.93 11.17 -24.58
C TRP A 247 9.28 12.10 -25.73
N LYS A 248 8.49 12.10 -26.83
CA LYS A 248 8.72 12.98 -28.00
C LYS A 248 8.65 14.46 -27.61
N GLN A 249 7.63 14.81 -26.83
CA GLN A 249 7.45 16.19 -26.37
C GLN A 249 8.46 16.55 -25.27
N LEU A 250 8.76 15.62 -24.37
CA LEU A 250 9.80 15.81 -23.35
C LEU A 250 11.18 16.05 -23.98
N ALA A 251 11.56 15.26 -24.99
CA ALA A 251 12.80 15.43 -25.73
C ALA A 251 12.84 16.75 -26.50
N HIS A 252 11.72 17.18 -27.10
CA HIS A 252 11.62 18.48 -27.74
C HIS A 252 11.89 19.62 -26.74
N ASP A 253 11.22 19.61 -25.59
CA ASP A 253 11.40 20.63 -24.54
C ASP A 253 12.85 20.68 -24.04
N ILE A 254 13.50 19.51 -23.88
CA ILE A 254 14.92 19.42 -23.51
C ILE A 254 15.80 20.02 -24.61
N ALA A 255 15.55 19.71 -25.89
CA ALA A 255 16.37 20.18 -27.00
C ALA A 255 16.31 21.70 -27.15
N THR A 256 15.11 22.28 -27.09
CA THR A 256 14.88 23.71 -27.32
C THR A 256 15.03 24.56 -26.05
N GLY A 257 14.97 23.93 -24.87
CA GLY A 257 14.89 24.64 -23.59
C GLY A 257 13.57 25.37 -23.37
N THR A 258 12.52 25.04 -24.13
CA THR A 258 11.20 25.68 -24.04
C THR A 258 10.18 24.72 -23.46
N LEU A 259 9.48 25.13 -22.40
CA LEU A 259 8.48 24.29 -21.75
C LEU A 259 7.21 24.18 -22.60
N ASN A 260 6.67 22.97 -22.71
CA ASN A 260 5.42 22.64 -23.36
C ASN A 260 4.29 23.62 -22.97
N PRO A 261 3.60 24.26 -23.93
CA PRO A 261 2.49 25.17 -23.67
C PRO A 261 1.32 24.57 -22.89
N LYS A 262 1.16 23.24 -22.88
CA LYS A 262 0.16 22.53 -22.06
C LYS A 262 0.40 22.71 -20.56
N ILE A 263 1.61 23.09 -20.15
CA ILE A 263 1.93 23.41 -18.75
C ILE A 263 1.53 24.86 -18.49
N THR A 264 0.34 25.07 -17.94
CA THR A 264 -0.28 26.38 -17.71
C THR A 264 -0.11 26.88 -16.28
N ASP A 265 0.18 26.00 -15.32
CA ASP A 265 0.34 26.32 -13.90
C ASP A 265 1.53 27.27 -13.68
N ALA A 266 1.25 28.47 -13.16
CA ALA A 266 2.25 29.54 -13.05
C ALA A 266 3.43 29.18 -12.11
N PRO A 267 3.22 28.63 -10.90
CA PRO A 267 4.30 28.12 -10.06
C PRO A 267 5.20 27.10 -10.76
N VAL A 268 4.61 26.12 -11.46
CA VAL A 268 5.39 25.11 -12.22
C VAL A 268 6.17 25.77 -13.35
N ARG A 269 5.57 26.67 -14.13
CA ARG A 269 6.28 27.36 -15.22
C ARG A 269 7.47 28.17 -14.71
N GLU A 270 7.31 28.87 -13.58
CA GLU A 270 8.38 29.68 -12.99
C GLU A 270 9.52 28.83 -12.42
N CYS A 271 9.22 27.69 -11.80
CA CYS A 271 10.27 26.78 -11.33
C CYS A 271 11.00 26.12 -12.51
N MET A 272 10.27 25.68 -13.54
CA MET A 272 10.84 25.06 -14.73
C MET A 272 11.70 26.03 -15.54
N ARG A 273 11.37 27.32 -15.59
CA ARG A 273 12.19 28.37 -16.24
C ARG A 273 13.61 28.45 -15.67
N LYS A 274 13.80 28.08 -14.39
CA LYS A 274 15.11 28.09 -13.72
C LYS A 274 15.92 26.82 -14.01
N ILE A 275 15.24 25.70 -14.25
CA ILE A 275 15.82 24.36 -14.40
C ILE A 275 16.09 24.03 -15.87
N LEU A 276 15.10 24.28 -16.74
CA LEU A 276 15.12 23.90 -18.14
C LEU A 276 16.08 24.81 -18.92
N LYS A 277 17.06 24.17 -19.58
CA LYS A 277 18.03 24.82 -20.48
C LYS A 277 18.14 23.97 -21.75
N PRO A 278 18.41 24.56 -22.92
CA PRO A 278 18.59 23.81 -24.15
C PRO A 278 19.73 22.78 -24.01
N ASN A 279 19.43 21.51 -24.25
CA ASN A 279 20.40 20.42 -24.22
C ASN A 279 20.10 19.39 -25.33
N PRO A 280 20.52 19.65 -26.58
CA PRO A 280 20.26 18.76 -27.71
C PRO A 280 20.87 17.36 -27.55
N GLU A 281 22.01 17.24 -26.87
CA GLU A 281 22.67 15.95 -26.64
C GLU A 281 21.84 15.04 -25.74
N LEU A 282 21.31 15.57 -24.63
CA LEU A 282 20.41 14.84 -23.75
C LEU A 282 19.10 14.48 -24.47
N ALA A 283 18.54 15.40 -25.26
CA ALA A 283 17.35 15.13 -26.03
C ALA A 283 17.56 13.97 -27.01
N GLN A 284 18.70 13.94 -27.72
CA GLN A 284 19.04 12.85 -28.63
C GLN A 284 19.18 11.52 -27.89
N LEU A 285 19.78 11.50 -26.69
CA LEU A 285 19.84 10.31 -25.84
C LEU A 285 18.44 9.81 -25.49
N VAL A 286 17.55 10.68 -25.02
CA VAL A 286 16.16 10.31 -24.69
C VAL A 286 15.43 9.76 -25.92
N ILE A 287 15.65 10.37 -27.10
CA ILE A 287 15.08 9.87 -28.37
C ILE A 287 15.61 8.46 -28.65
N MET A 288 16.92 8.24 -28.61
CA MET A 288 17.51 6.93 -28.92
C MET A 288 16.99 5.84 -27.97
N GLU A 289 16.94 6.11 -26.67
CA GLU A 289 16.53 5.12 -25.67
C GLU A 289 15.03 4.79 -25.72
N CYS A 290 14.18 5.76 -26.08
CA CYS A 290 12.73 5.60 -26.10
C CYS A 290 12.14 5.32 -27.50
N TYR A 291 12.95 5.39 -28.57
CA TYR A 291 12.50 5.14 -29.94
C TYR A 291 12.23 3.65 -30.20
N GLU A 292 13.00 2.77 -29.57
CA GLU A 292 12.78 1.32 -29.66
C GLU A 292 11.52 0.91 -28.88
N GLU A 293 10.73 -0.01 -29.44
CA GLU A 293 9.54 -0.56 -28.77
C GLU A 293 9.90 -1.48 -27.58
N ASN A 294 11.19 -1.83 -27.41
CA ASN A 294 11.66 -2.59 -26.26
C ASN A 294 11.98 -1.66 -25.07
N TRP A 295 11.11 -1.69 -24.06
CA TRP A 295 11.26 -0.92 -22.81
C TRP A 295 11.96 -1.68 -21.68
N GLU A 296 12.52 -2.86 -21.96
CA GLU A 296 13.32 -3.60 -20.99
C GLU A 296 14.51 -2.74 -20.50
N CYS A 297 14.80 -2.82 -19.20
CA CYS A 297 15.88 -2.08 -18.54
C CYS A 297 15.85 -0.55 -18.73
N ILE A 298 14.74 0.04 -19.18
CA ILE A 298 14.65 1.48 -19.51
C ILE A 298 15.08 2.38 -18.34
N ILE A 299 14.80 1.99 -17.09
CA ILE A 299 15.19 2.77 -15.91
C ILE A 299 16.71 2.89 -15.82
N LYS A 300 17.47 1.82 -16.08
CA LYS A 300 18.95 1.85 -16.08
C LYS A 300 19.50 2.58 -17.31
N ARG A 301 18.82 2.52 -18.44
CA ARG A 301 19.26 3.21 -19.67
C ARG A 301 19.10 4.73 -19.53
N ILE A 302 17.95 5.18 -19.04
CA ILE A 302 17.67 6.60 -18.79
C ILE A 302 18.39 7.09 -17.53
N TRP A 303 18.43 6.33 -16.43
CA TRP A 303 19.05 6.72 -15.15
C TRP A 303 20.13 5.71 -14.72
N PRO A 304 21.34 5.78 -15.31
CA PRO A 304 22.35 4.72 -15.23
C PRO A 304 22.99 4.53 -13.85
N ARG A 305 22.90 5.54 -12.98
CA ARG A 305 23.45 5.47 -11.61
C ARG A 305 22.43 5.00 -10.57
N THR A 306 21.22 4.63 -11.00
CA THR A 306 20.16 4.14 -10.10
C THR A 306 20.61 2.84 -9.41
N LYS A 307 20.59 2.85 -8.07
CA LYS A 307 21.01 1.73 -7.23
C LYS A 307 19.85 0.81 -6.85
N TYR A 308 18.64 1.36 -6.68
CA TYR A 308 17.43 0.62 -6.29
C TYR A 308 16.17 1.42 -6.65
N LEU A 309 15.03 0.73 -6.65
CA LEU A 309 13.69 1.32 -6.71
C LEU A 309 13.13 1.48 -5.30
N ASP A 310 12.66 2.66 -4.92
CA ASP A 310 12.00 2.90 -3.63
C ASP A 310 10.49 2.96 -3.84
N VAL A 311 9.84 1.81 -3.67
CA VAL A 311 8.42 1.59 -3.98
C VAL A 311 7.85 0.51 -3.07
N ILE A 312 6.64 0.71 -2.56
CA ILE A 312 5.91 -0.35 -1.84
C ILE A 312 5.48 -1.43 -2.84
N VAL A 313 6.02 -2.64 -2.68
CA VAL A 313 5.72 -3.87 -3.44
C VAL A 313 5.21 -5.01 -2.53
N THR A 314 4.70 -4.71 -1.33
CA THR A 314 4.06 -5.68 -0.44
C THR A 314 2.53 -5.68 -0.57
N GLY A 315 1.89 -6.75 -0.10
CA GLY A 315 0.43 -6.90 -0.19
C GLY A 315 -0.04 -6.88 -1.64
N ALA A 316 -1.13 -6.16 -1.93
CA ALA A 316 -1.68 -6.00 -3.28
C ALA A 316 -0.69 -5.43 -4.32
N MET A 317 0.41 -4.80 -3.90
CA MET A 317 1.41 -4.25 -4.83
C MET A 317 2.43 -5.31 -5.30
N ALA A 318 2.45 -6.50 -4.69
CA ALA A 318 3.39 -7.56 -5.06
C ALA A 318 3.22 -8.05 -6.50
N GLN A 319 1.99 -7.99 -7.04
CA GLN A 319 1.70 -8.33 -8.43
C GLN A 319 2.53 -7.53 -9.46
N TYR A 320 3.00 -6.33 -9.11
CA TYR A 320 3.75 -5.46 -10.02
C TYR A 320 5.25 -5.75 -10.04
N ILE A 321 5.74 -6.68 -9.20
CA ILE A 321 7.16 -7.03 -9.14
C ILE A 321 7.68 -7.46 -10.51
N PRO A 322 7.05 -8.39 -11.27
CA PRO A 322 7.57 -8.81 -12.58
C PRO A 322 7.66 -7.66 -13.58
N THR A 323 6.67 -6.77 -13.60
CA THR A 323 6.64 -5.58 -14.48
C THR A 323 7.75 -4.59 -14.12
N LEU A 324 7.98 -4.36 -12.83
CA LEU A 324 9.09 -3.52 -12.36
C LEU A 324 10.46 -4.15 -12.61
N GLU A 325 10.60 -5.48 -12.51
CA GLU A 325 11.83 -6.20 -12.87
C GLU A 325 12.16 -5.99 -14.34
N TYR A 326 11.16 -6.08 -15.22
CA TYR A 326 11.31 -5.82 -16.66
C TYR A 326 11.82 -4.40 -16.95
N TYR A 327 11.16 -3.36 -16.42
CA TYR A 327 11.59 -1.98 -16.67
C TYR A 327 12.90 -1.59 -15.98
N SER A 328 13.24 -2.23 -14.87
CA SER A 328 14.44 -1.92 -14.09
C SER A 328 15.66 -2.75 -14.43
N GLY A 329 15.49 -3.88 -15.13
CA GLY A 329 16.54 -4.86 -15.31
C GLY A 329 16.98 -5.48 -13.99
N GLY A 330 16.02 -5.79 -13.11
CA GLY A 330 16.26 -6.41 -11.81
C GLY A 330 16.96 -5.52 -10.78
N LEU A 331 16.67 -4.21 -10.74
CA LEU A 331 17.11 -3.38 -9.60
C LEU A 331 16.44 -3.86 -8.31
N PRO A 332 17.13 -3.81 -7.15
CA PRO A 332 16.50 -4.07 -5.86
C PRO A 332 15.29 -3.15 -5.64
N MET A 333 14.24 -3.67 -5.00
CA MET A 333 13.02 -2.92 -4.69
C MET A 333 12.91 -2.76 -3.17
N ALA A 334 13.12 -1.54 -2.70
CA ALA A 334 13.10 -1.19 -1.29
C ALA A 334 11.69 -0.83 -0.82
N CYS A 335 11.13 -1.66 0.05
CA CYS A 335 9.93 -1.35 0.83
C CYS A 335 10.35 -0.74 2.17
N THR A 336 10.31 0.59 2.30
CA THR A 336 10.96 1.31 3.41
C THR A 336 10.07 1.49 4.64
N MET A 337 8.76 1.68 4.47
CA MET A 337 7.84 2.05 5.56
C MET A 337 6.48 1.36 5.47
N TYR A 338 5.81 1.25 6.63
CA TYR A 338 4.44 0.80 6.77
C TYR A 338 3.64 1.85 7.55
N ALA A 339 2.60 2.41 6.93
CA ALA A 339 1.81 3.52 7.45
C ALA A 339 0.38 3.55 6.88
N SER A 340 -0.49 4.30 7.53
CA SER A 340 -1.89 4.55 7.16
C SER A 340 -2.30 6.01 7.39
N SER A 341 -3.55 6.36 7.08
CA SER A 341 -4.10 7.69 7.41
C SER A 341 -4.40 7.80 8.92
N GLU A 342 -4.68 6.66 9.56
CA GLU A 342 -4.97 6.50 10.98
C GLU A 342 -3.72 6.69 11.85
N CYS A 343 -2.60 6.09 11.42
CA CYS A 343 -1.34 6.08 12.15
C CYS A 343 -0.16 5.67 11.24
N TYR A 344 1.02 6.21 11.51
CA TYR A 344 2.28 5.74 10.93
C TYR A 344 2.85 4.65 11.84
N PHE A 345 3.05 3.44 11.32
CA PHE A 345 3.30 2.27 12.16
C PHE A 345 4.80 2.03 12.39
N GLY A 346 5.57 1.92 11.32
CA GLY A 346 6.95 1.46 11.42
C GLY A 346 7.71 1.43 10.10
N LEU A 347 8.89 0.84 10.15
CA LEU A 347 9.84 0.81 9.04
C LEU A 347 10.46 -0.58 8.83
N ASN A 348 10.97 -0.80 7.63
CA ASN A 348 11.76 -1.99 7.32
C ASN A 348 13.22 -1.77 7.73
N LEU A 349 13.71 -2.54 8.69
CA LEU A 349 15.10 -2.45 9.18
C LEU A 349 16.11 -3.11 8.23
N ASN A 350 15.65 -3.89 7.26
CA ASN A 350 16.45 -4.46 6.17
C ASN A 350 15.83 -4.12 4.80
N PRO A 351 15.95 -2.86 4.35
CA PRO A 351 15.28 -2.39 3.14
C PRO A 351 15.80 -3.01 1.84
N MET A 352 16.92 -3.75 1.87
CA MET A 352 17.51 -4.43 0.71
C MET A 352 17.23 -5.94 0.67
N CYS A 353 16.34 -6.45 1.54
CA CYS A 353 15.85 -7.82 1.44
C CYS A 353 15.01 -8.04 0.16
N LYS A 354 14.74 -9.30 -0.17
CA LYS A 354 13.85 -9.62 -1.29
C LYS A 354 12.42 -9.14 -0.99
N PRO A 355 11.64 -8.72 -2.01
CA PRO A 355 10.25 -8.31 -1.80
C PRO A 355 9.38 -9.30 -1.02
N SER A 356 9.57 -10.61 -1.23
CA SER A 356 8.84 -11.69 -0.52
C SER A 356 9.26 -11.88 0.95
N GLU A 357 10.40 -11.29 1.35
CA GLU A 357 10.99 -11.38 2.67
C GLU A 357 10.74 -10.10 3.50
N VAL A 358 10.10 -9.08 2.92
CA VAL A 358 9.87 -7.79 3.59
C VAL A 358 9.10 -7.98 4.90
N THR A 359 9.65 -7.36 5.95
CA THR A 359 9.05 -7.30 7.29
C THR A 359 9.19 -5.88 7.84
N TYR A 360 8.17 -5.41 8.53
CA TYR A 360 8.13 -4.08 9.14
C TYR A 360 8.25 -4.20 10.65
N THR A 361 9.17 -3.44 11.23
CA THR A 361 9.29 -3.28 12.69
C THR A 361 8.40 -2.11 13.10
N ILE A 362 7.34 -2.39 13.86
CA ILE A 362 6.46 -1.35 14.40
C ILE A 362 7.24 -0.54 15.44
N MET A 363 7.21 0.79 15.32
CA MET A 363 7.91 1.69 16.23
C MET A 363 7.05 1.95 17.48
N PRO A 364 7.47 1.51 18.68
CA PRO A 364 6.63 1.54 19.88
C PRO A 364 6.21 2.95 20.36
N ASN A 365 6.83 4.02 19.87
CA ASN A 365 6.52 5.39 20.25
C ASN A 365 5.42 6.05 19.39
N MET A 366 4.94 5.37 18.35
CA MET A 366 4.03 6.00 17.37
C MET A 366 2.57 6.04 17.84
N ALA A 367 2.11 4.97 18.48
CA ALA A 367 0.79 4.79 19.06
C ALA A 367 0.85 3.63 20.06
N TYR A 368 -0.23 3.40 20.82
CA TYR A 368 -0.37 2.17 21.59
C TYR A 368 -1.00 1.09 20.70
N PHE A 369 -0.37 -0.07 20.62
CA PHE A 369 -0.70 -1.16 19.69
C PHE A 369 -1.16 -2.41 20.43
N GLU A 370 -2.29 -2.93 20.00
CA GLU A 370 -2.86 -4.20 20.43
C GLU A 370 -3.10 -5.10 19.21
N PHE A 371 -3.16 -6.41 19.44
CA PHE A 371 -3.24 -7.40 18.37
C PHE A 371 -4.33 -8.41 18.67
N LEU A 372 -5.26 -8.58 17.73
CA LEU A 372 -6.32 -9.57 17.80
C LEU A 372 -5.92 -10.84 17.05
N PRO A 373 -5.69 -11.98 17.74
CA PRO A 373 -5.34 -13.22 17.05
C PRO A 373 -6.41 -13.60 16.02
N HIS A 374 -5.97 -14.02 14.83
CA HIS A 374 -6.89 -14.42 13.76
C HIS A 374 -7.78 -15.59 14.22
N GLY A 375 -9.08 -15.52 13.93
CA GLY A 375 -10.05 -16.54 14.36
C GLY A 375 -10.46 -16.52 15.85
N SER A 376 -9.98 -15.54 16.63
CA SER A 376 -10.31 -15.41 18.06
C SER A 376 -11.31 -14.29 18.35
N SER A 377 -11.93 -14.33 19.54
CA SER A 377 -12.79 -13.26 20.05
C SER A 377 -11.97 -12.04 20.49
N THR A 378 -12.61 -10.86 20.54
CA THR A 378 -12.00 -9.59 20.96
C THR A 378 -11.53 -9.58 22.43
N SER A 379 -11.89 -10.57 23.22
CA SER A 379 -11.40 -10.78 24.59
C SER A 379 -9.96 -11.27 24.67
N CYS A 380 -9.37 -11.73 23.56
CA CYS A 380 -8.03 -12.33 23.51
C CYS A 380 -6.96 -11.39 22.94
N LEU A 381 -7.08 -10.07 23.18
CA LEU A 381 -6.11 -9.10 22.70
C LEU A 381 -4.76 -9.22 23.40
N VAL A 382 -3.69 -9.23 22.61
CA VAL A 382 -2.31 -9.28 23.10
C VAL A 382 -1.61 -7.94 22.88
N ASN A 383 -0.69 -7.59 23.77
CA ASN A 383 0.15 -6.40 23.64
C ASN A 383 1.20 -6.58 22.54
N LEU A 384 1.79 -5.48 22.07
CA LEU A 384 2.89 -5.51 21.09
C LEU A 384 4.05 -6.43 21.49
N ALA A 385 4.45 -6.46 22.76
CA ALA A 385 5.57 -7.29 23.22
C ALA A 385 5.19 -8.78 23.41
N GLU A 386 3.91 -9.14 23.32
CA GLU A 386 3.37 -10.48 23.67
C GLU A 386 2.95 -11.29 22.44
N VAL A 387 3.15 -10.76 21.23
CA VAL A 387 2.81 -11.47 19.99
C VAL A 387 3.72 -12.69 19.78
N GLU A 388 3.23 -13.72 19.10
CA GLU A 388 3.98 -14.97 18.90
C GLU A 388 4.40 -15.14 17.44
N VAL A 389 5.66 -15.55 17.21
CA VAL A 389 6.20 -15.82 15.86
C VAL A 389 5.34 -16.86 15.14
N GLY A 390 5.05 -16.58 13.86
CA GLY A 390 4.25 -17.44 13.00
C GLY A 390 2.74 -17.22 13.11
N ARG A 391 2.25 -16.55 14.16
CA ARG A 391 0.82 -16.25 14.29
C ARG A 391 0.39 -15.01 13.52
N GLU A 392 -0.87 -15.01 13.11
CA GLU A 392 -1.53 -13.91 12.41
C GLU A 392 -2.44 -13.13 13.35
N TYR A 393 -2.38 -11.80 13.24
CA TYR A 393 -3.13 -10.88 14.07
C TYR A 393 -3.74 -9.75 13.25
N GLU A 394 -4.91 -9.29 13.65
CA GLU A 394 -5.48 -8.04 13.20
C GLU A 394 -4.96 -6.88 14.06
N LEU A 395 -4.47 -5.81 13.41
CA LEU A 395 -3.91 -4.64 14.08
C LEU A 395 -4.99 -3.75 14.69
N ILE A 396 -4.81 -3.42 15.98
CA ILE A 396 -5.63 -2.49 16.74
C ILE A 396 -4.74 -1.38 17.30
N LEU A 397 -5.21 -0.14 17.24
CA LEU A 397 -4.43 1.02 17.66
C LEU A 397 -5.19 1.99 18.57
N THR A 398 -4.43 2.69 19.40
CA THR A 398 -4.86 3.84 20.17
C THR A 398 -3.90 5.01 19.92
N THR A 399 -4.39 6.14 19.43
CA THR A 399 -3.57 7.29 18.95
C THR A 399 -3.71 8.51 19.84
N TYR A 400 -2.75 9.44 19.73
CA TYR A 400 -2.83 10.73 20.43
C TYR A 400 -3.97 11.61 19.92
N ALA A 401 -4.41 11.43 18.67
CA ALA A 401 -5.58 12.10 18.10
C ALA A 401 -6.93 11.59 18.65
N GLY A 402 -6.90 10.52 19.48
CA GLY A 402 -8.05 10.06 20.25
C GLY A 402 -8.83 8.88 19.64
N LEU A 403 -8.31 8.24 18.58
CA LEU A 403 -8.78 6.90 18.23
C LEU A 403 -8.39 5.95 19.36
N CYS A 404 -9.34 5.22 19.94
CA CYS A 404 -9.08 4.30 21.05
C CYS A 404 -9.52 2.89 20.66
N ARG A 405 -8.60 1.93 20.74
CA ARG A 405 -8.79 0.51 20.34
C ARG A 405 -9.48 0.35 18.99
N TYR A 406 -9.06 1.16 18.03
CA TYR A 406 -9.58 1.19 16.68
C TYR A 406 -9.01 0.04 15.84
N ARG A 407 -9.89 -0.71 15.16
CA ARG A 407 -9.51 -1.79 14.24
C ARG A 407 -9.11 -1.23 12.89
N VAL A 408 -7.84 -1.38 12.52
CA VAL A 408 -7.30 -0.95 11.21
C VAL A 408 -7.86 -1.82 10.07
N GLY A 409 -8.07 -3.09 10.40
CA GLY A 409 -8.44 -4.13 9.45
C GLY A 409 -7.25 -4.82 8.78
N ASP A 410 -6.01 -4.43 9.08
CA ASP A 410 -4.82 -5.08 8.52
C ASP A 410 -4.52 -6.38 9.27
N ILE A 411 -4.28 -7.47 8.53
CA ILE A 411 -3.82 -8.77 9.04
C ILE A 411 -2.31 -8.87 8.84
N LEU A 412 -1.61 -9.10 9.95
CA LEU A 412 -0.16 -9.12 10.04
C LEU A 412 0.31 -10.47 10.60
N ARG A 413 1.36 -11.04 10.02
CA ARG A 413 2.01 -12.24 10.56
C ARG A 413 3.33 -11.88 11.22
N VAL A 414 3.53 -12.32 12.46
CA VAL A 414 4.81 -12.13 13.15
C VAL A 414 5.85 -13.04 12.51
N THR A 415 6.99 -12.48 12.13
CA THR A 415 8.08 -13.21 11.45
C THR A 415 9.33 -13.36 12.32
N GLY A 416 9.49 -12.50 13.32
CA GLY A 416 10.64 -12.47 14.20
C GLY A 416 10.60 -11.21 15.07
N PHE A 417 11.73 -10.91 15.70
CA PHE A 417 11.90 -9.76 16.58
C PHE A 417 13.22 -9.06 16.29
N HIS A 418 13.22 -7.73 16.33
CA HIS A 418 14.43 -6.92 16.47
C HIS A 418 14.49 -6.42 17.90
N ASN A 419 15.46 -6.89 18.69
CA ASN A 419 15.45 -6.76 20.14
C ASN A 419 14.12 -7.32 20.71
N ALA A 420 13.33 -6.51 21.42
CA ALA A 420 12.01 -6.89 21.92
C ALA A 420 10.86 -6.43 21.00
N ALA A 421 11.15 -5.76 19.87
CA ALA A 421 10.13 -5.29 18.94
C ALA A 421 9.79 -6.35 17.89
N PRO A 422 8.53 -6.76 17.76
CA PRO A 422 8.14 -7.73 16.74
C PRO A 422 8.26 -7.14 15.32
N GLN A 423 8.59 -8.03 14.39
CA GLN A 423 8.66 -7.75 12.96
C GLN A 423 7.49 -8.44 12.24
N PHE A 424 6.72 -7.67 11.51
CA PHE A 424 5.49 -8.12 10.87
C PHE A 424 5.62 -8.19 9.36
N ARG A 425 5.17 -9.31 8.78
CA ARG A 425 4.83 -9.37 7.36
C ARG A 425 3.38 -8.95 7.18
N PHE A 426 3.15 -8.00 6.28
CA PHE A 426 1.80 -7.64 5.86
C PHE A 426 1.19 -8.80 5.06
N ILE A 427 0.03 -9.31 5.47
CA ILE A 427 -0.67 -10.37 4.76
C ILE A 427 -1.74 -9.76 3.85
N ARG A 428 -2.72 -9.05 4.44
CA ARG A 428 -3.87 -8.51 3.71
C ARG A 428 -4.63 -7.47 4.53
N ARG A 429 -5.56 -6.78 3.90
CA ARG A 429 -6.61 -6.03 4.58
C ARG A 429 -7.88 -6.88 4.65
N LYS A 430 -8.50 -6.93 5.82
CA LYS A 430 -9.70 -7.71 6.10
C LYS A 430 -10.89 -7.10 5.36
N ASN A 431 -11.28 -7.74 4.27
CA ASN A 431 -12.57 -7.62 3.61
C ASN A 431 -12.86 -8.94 2.86
N VAL A 432 -14.12 -9.36 2.86
CA VAL A 432 -14.59 -10.40 1.93
C VAL A 432 -14.65 -9.76 0.55
N LEU A 433 -13.91 -10.30 -0.42
CA LEU A 433 -13.90 -9.76 -1.78
C LEU A 433 -15.06 -10.31 -2.60
N LEU A 434 -15.22 -11.63 -2.62
CA LEU A 434 -16.22 -12.31 -3.44
C LEU A 434 -17.00 -13.31 -2.59
N SER A 435 -18.29 -13.40 -2.86
CA SER A 435 -19.22 -14.33 -2.24
C SER A 435 -20.45 -14.44 -3.14
N ILE A 436 -20.85 -15.65 -3.50
CA ILE A 436 -22.10 -15.93 -4.24
C ILE A 436 -23.15 -16.50 -3.28
N GLU A 437 -22.75 -17.39 -2.38
CA GLU A 437 -23.59 -18.02 -1.38
C GLU A 437 -22.89 -18.08 -0.01
N SER A 438 -22.46 -19.26 0.43
CA SER A 438 -21.75 -19.45 1.70
C SER A 438 -20.23 -19.29 1.56
N ASP A 439 -19.74 -19.30 0.33
CA ASP A 439 -18.35 -19.07 -0.02
C ASP A 439 -17.93 -17.64 0.35
N LYS A 440 -16.73 -17.52 0.89
CA LYS A 440 -16.12 -16.23 1.21
C LYS A 440 -14.71 -16.27 0.71
N THR A 441 -14.48 -15.66 -0.45
CA THR A 441 -13.15 -15.50 -1.00
C THR A 441 -12.61 -14.15 -0.61
N ASP A 442 -11.41 -14.16 -0.03
CA ASP A 442 -10.72 -12.94 0.37
C ASP A 442 -9.63 -12.52 -0.62
N GLU A 443 -9.00 -11.38 -0.35
CA GLU A 443 -7.94 -10.80 -1.18
C GLU A 443 -6.72 -11.68 -1.34
N ALA A 444 -6.30 -12.38 -0.29
CA ALA A 444 -5.13 -13.24 -0.38
C ALA A 444 -5.43 -14.52 -1.17
N GLU A 445 -6.61 -15.10 -0.96
CA GLU A 445 -7.04 -16.27 -1.73
C GLU A 445 -7.16 -15.96 -3.22
N LEU A 446 -7.77 -14.82 -3.57
CA LEU A 446 -7.87 -14.40 -4.97
C LEU A 446 -6.49 -14.08 -5.56
N GLN A 447 -5.62 -13.37 -4.85
CA GLN A 447 -4.26 -13.06 -5.30
C GLN A 447 -3.47 -14.36 -5.56
N ASN A 448 -3.51 -15.32 -4.63
CA ASN A 448 -2.84 -16.62 -4.80
C ASN A 448 -3.41 -17.40 -6.01
N ALA A 449 -4.72 -17.35 -6.22
CA ALA A 449 -5.35 -17.99 -7.38
C ALA A 449 -4.87 -17.38 -8.71
N ILE A 450 -4.76 -16.05 -8.77
CA ILE A 450 -4.21 -15.33 -9.93
C ILE A 450 -2.74 -15.69 -10.17
N GLU A 451 -1.92 -15.72 -9.11
CA GLU A 451 -0.50 -16.07 -9.20
C GLU A 451 -0.29 -17.49 -9.72
N ASN A 452 -1.08 -18.45 -9.24
CA ASN A 452 -1.03 -19.84 -9.70
C ASN A 452 -1.46 -19.98 -11.16
N ALA A 453 -2.55 -19.31 -11.56
CA ALA A 453 -3.00 -19.32 -12.95
C ALA A 453 -2.02 -18.62 -13.90
N SER A 454 -1.37 -17.55 -13.43
CA SER A 454 -0.34 -16.82 -14.18
C SER A 454 0.89 -17.67 -14.51
N LEU A 455 1.13 -18.79 -13.81
CA LEU A 455 2.21 -19.73 -14.15
C LEU A 455 1.99 -20.36 -15.53
N LEU A 456 0.75 -20.61 -15.93
CA LEU A 456 0.41 -21.18 -17.25
C LEU A 456 0.69 -20.19 -18.39
N LEU A 457 0.63 -18.88 -18.11
CA LEU A 457 0.91 -17.84 -19.10
C LEU A 457 2.41 -17.65 -19.38
N LYS A 458 3.29 -18.16 -18.50
CA LYS A 458 4.74 -18.00 -18.64
C LYS A 458 5.29 -18.67 -19.90
N GLU A 459 4.71 -19.79 -20.32
CA GLU A 459 5.10 -20.49 -21.56
C GLU A 459 4.85 -19.64 -22.82
N PHE A 460 3.94 -18.67 -22.72
CA PHE A 460 3.51 -17.76 -23.78
C PHE A 460 4.15 -16.37 -23.66
N ASN A 461 5.19 -16.22 -22.82
CA ASN A 461 5.81 -14.93 -22.52
C ASN A 461 4.79 -13.82 -22.17
N THR A 462 3.69 -14.24 -21.54
CA THR A 462 2.56 -13.37 -21.21
C THR A 462 2.45 -13.24 -19.70
N SER A 463 2.17 -12.02 -19.21
CA SER A 463 1.96 -11.76 -17.79
C SER A 463 0.69 -10.96 -17.57
N VAL A 464 -0.01 -11.22 -16.45
CA VAL A 464 -1.12 -10.39 -16.01
C VAL A 464 -0.56 -9.03 -15.55
N VAL A 465 -0.94 -7.95 -16.23
CA VAL A 465 -0.58 -6.57 -15.85
C VAL A 465 -1.36 -6.14 -14.63
N GLU A 466 -2.67 -6.41 -14.69
CA GLU A 466 -3.62 -5.97 -13.68
C GLU A 466 -4.89 -6.83 -13.74
N TYR A 467 -5.56 -6.94 -12.60
CA TYR A 467 -6.84 -7.63 -12.52
C TYR A 467 -7.82 -6.97 -11.54
N THR A 468 -9.10 -7.26 -11.73
CA THR A 468 -10.17 -7.02 -10.76
C THR A 468 -11.21 -8.13 -10.86
N SER A 469 -12.11 -8.24 -9.89
CA SER A 469 -13.16 -9.23 -9.89
C SER A 469 -14.53 -8.64 -9.61
N TYR A 470 -15.58 -9.38 -9.92
CA TYR A 470 -16.90 -9.18 -9.33
C TYR A 470 -17.66 -10.50 -9.26
N ALA A 471 -18.69 -10.53 -8.42
CA ALA A 471 -19.63 -11.65 -8.31
C ALA A 471 -20.80 -11.42 -9.27
N ASP A 472 -20.95 -12.26 -10.30
CA ASP A 472 -22.06 -12.17 -11.25
C ASP A 472 -23.23 -13.02 -10.75
N THR A 473 -24.33 -12.34 -10.43
CA THR A 473 -25.58 -12.97 -9.98
C THR A 473 -26.71 -12.81 -11.00
N LYS A 474 -26.40 -12.38 -12.22
CA LYS A 474 -27.39 -12.24 -13.31
C LYS A 474 -27.84 -13.60 -13.84
N GLN A 475 -26.98 -14.60 -13.74
CA GLN A 475 -27.26 -15.99 -14.09
C GLN A 475 -27.33 -16.82 -12.80
N ILE A 476 -28.11 -17.91 -12.84
CA ILE A 476 -28.28 -18.82 -11.71
C ILE A 476 -27.81 -20.22 -12.16
N PRO A 477 -26.84 -20.84 -11.47
CA PRO A 477 -26.12 -20.31 -10.31
C PRO A 477 -25.21 -19.13 -10.69
N GLY A 478 -25.01 -18.20 -9.76
CA GLY A 478 -24.07 -17.09 -9.96
C GLY A 478 -22.62 -17.58 -9.98
N HIS A 479 -21.70 -16.79 -10.52
CA HIS A 479 -20.30 -17.17 -10.66
C HIS A 479 -19.35 -16.00 -10.46
N TYR A 480 -18.07 -16.31 -10.27
CA TYR A 480 -17.03 -15.30 -10.18
C TYR A 480 -16.59 -14.86 -11.57
N VAL A 481 -16.44 -13.56 -11.77
CA VAL A 481 -15.89 -12.98 -13.00
C VAL A 481 -14.62 -12.20 -12.67
N ILE A 482 -13.55 -12.52 -13.38
CA ILE A 482 -12.23 -11.92 -13.20
C ILE A 482 -11.85 -11.20 -14.49
N TYR A 483 -11.57 -9.90 -14.42
CA TYR A 483 -11.05 -9.14 -15.56
C TYR A 483 -9.53 -9.18 -15.55
N TRP A 484 -8.90 -9.52 -16.67
CA TRP A 484 -7.45 -9.56 -16.87
C TRP A 484 -7.01 -8.61 -17.98
N GLU A 485 -6.08 -7.71 -17.66
CA GLU A 485 -5.29 -7.01 -18.67
C GLU A 485 -3.94 -7.73 -18.80
N LEU A 486 -3.57 -8.11 -20.01
CA LEU A 486 -2.41 -8.97 -20.28
C LEU A 486 -1.31 -8.22 -21.02
N LEU A 487 -0.07 -8.41 -20.60
CA LEU A 487 1.11 -7.99 -21.34
C LEU A 487 1.63 -9.17 -22.14
N VAL A 488 1.35 -9.18 -23.44
CA VAL A 488 1.86 -10.16 -24.39
C VAL A 488 3.13 -9.59 -25.02
N LYS A 489 4.30 -10.18 -24.71
CA LYS A 489 5.59 -9.69 -25.23
C LYS A 489 5.77 -9.95 -26.73
N ASP A 490 5.22 -11.05 -27.23
CA ASP A 490 5.26 -11.44 -28.63
C ASP A 490 3.86 -11.87 -29.07
N SER A 491 3.24 -11.08 -29.93
CA SER A 491 1.88 -11.33 -30.41
C SER A 491 1.75 -12.61 -31.24
N SER A 492 2.86 -13.18 -31.73
CA SER A 492 2.87 -14.45 -32.45
C SER A 492 2.73 -15.69 -31.55
N ILE A 493 2.92 -15.52 -30.23
CA ILE A 493 2.85 -16.59 -29.21
C ILE A 493 1.80 -16.24 -28.14
N ALA A 494 0.72 -15.56 -28.53
CA ALA A 494 -0.36 -15.21 -27.61
C ALA A 494 -1.02 -16.47 -27.01
N PRO A 495 -1.48 -16.43 -25.73
CA PRO A 495 -2.13 -17.56 -25.11
C PRO A 495 -3.44 -17.91 -25.85
N THR A 496 -3.60 -19.19 -26.19
CA THR A 496 -4.82 -19.70 -26.83
C THR A 496 -6.00 -19.74 -25.86
N ASP A 497 -7.22 -19.78 -26.39
CA ASP A 497 -8.46 -19.92 -25.59
C ASP A 497 -8.42 -21.13 -24.64
N ASP A 498 -7.84 -22.26 -25.06
CA ASP A 498 -7.68 -23.45 -24.22
C ASP A 498 -6.83 -23.17 -22.97
N VAL A 499 -5.75 -22.41 -23.13
CA VAL A 499 -4.87 -22.01 -22.03
C VAL A 499 -5.59 -21.09 -21.07
N LEU A 500 -6.39 -20.14 -21.57
CA LEU A 500 -7.16 -19.22 -20.73
C LEU A 500 -8.31 -19.95 -20.00
N ASN A 501 -8.97 -20.91 -20.63
CA ASN A 501 -9.93 -21.80 -19.96
C ASN A 501 -9.25 -22.63 -18.86
N ARG A 502 -8.04 -23.17 -19.12
CA ARG A 502 -7.24 -23.86 -18.09
C ARG A 502 -6.79 -22.93 -16.96
N CYS A 503 -6.53 -21.65 -17.24
CA CYS A 503 -6.30 -20.64 -16.21
C CYS A 503 -7.52 -20.50 -15.30
N CYS A 504 -8.75 -20.48 -15.84
CA CYS A 504 -9.96 -20.45 -15.02
C CYS A 504 -10.02 -21.65 -14.05
N LEU A 505 -9.76 -22.87 -14.53
CA LEU A 505 -9.73 -24.06 -13.68
C LEU A 505 -8.63 -23.98 -12.62
N GLN A 506 -7.41 -23.56 -13.00
CA GLN A 506 -6.30 -23.41 -12.06
C GLN A 506 -6.60 -22.39 -10.95
N MET A 507 -7.37 -21.34 -11.26
CA MET A 507 -7.89 -20.42 -10.25
C MET A 507 -8.87 -21.13 -9.33
N GLU A 508 -9.87 -21.85 -9.86
CA GLU A 508 -10.85 -22.59 -9.05
C GLU A 508 -10.19 -23.62 -8.11
N GLU A 509 -9.14 -24.30 -8.56
CA GLU A 509 -8.34 -25.25 -7.74
C GLU A 509 -7.64 -24.58 -6.55
N SER A 510 -7.30 -23.29 -6.71
CA SER A 510 -6.59 -22.51 -5.69
C SER A 510 -7.54 -21.88 -4.66
N LEU A 511 -8.85 -21.89 -4.92
CA LEU A 511 -9.85 -21.33 -4.01
C LEU A 511 -10.19 -22.28 -2.85
N ASN A 512 -10.79 -21.74 -1.80
CA ASN A 512 -11.03 -22.47 -0.57
C ASN A 512 -12.00 -23.65 -0.74
N SER A 513 -12.02 -24.54 0.25
CA SER A 513 -12.83 -25.76 0.21
C SER A 513 -14.33 -25.49 0.11
N VAL A 514 -14.82 -24.34 0.59
CA VAL A 514 -16.25 -24.00 0.50
C VAL A 514 -16.60 -23.65 -0.93
N TYR A 515 -15.81 -22.79 -1.59
CA TYR A 515 -15.98 -22.49 -3.01
C TYR A 515 -15.98 -23.77 -3.86
N ARG A 516 -15.00 -24.65 -3.67
CA ARG A 516 -14.88 -25.91 -4.42
C ARG A 516 -16.02 -26.88 -4.11
N GLN A 517 -16.49 -26.95 -2.87
CA GLN A 517 -17.70 -27.71 -2.50
C GLN A 517 -18.92 -27.19 -3.26
N SER A 518 -19.11 -25.87 -3.25
CA SER A 518 -20.25 -25.22 -3.90
C SER A 518 -20.24 -25.37 -5.42
N ARG A 519 -19.06 -25.50 -6.04
CA ARG A 519 -18.90 -25.85 -7.46
C ARG A 519 -19.22 -27.32 -7.75
N VAL A 520 -18.75 -28.25 -6.92
CA VAL A 520 -18.75 -29.70 -7.20
C VAL A 520 -19.99 -30.43 -6.66
N ALA A 521 -20.32 -30.19 -5.39
CA ALA A 521 -21.31 -30.96 -4.65
C ALA A 521 -22.67 -30.25 -4.56
N ASP A 522 -22.65 -28.94 -4.29
CA ASP A 522 -23.89 -28.18 -4.05
C ASP A 522 -24.45 -27.57 -5.35
N ASN A 523 -23.63 -27.49 -6.41
CA ASN A 523 -23.92 -26.82 -7.67
C ASN A 523 -24.47 -25.39 -7.52
N SER A 524 -24.15 -24.72 -6.41
CA SER A 524 -24.63 -23.38 -6.07
C SER A 524 -23.77 -22.26 -6.65
N ILE A 525 -22.59 -22.58 -7.18
CA ILE A 525 -21.70 -21.64 -7.90
C ILE A 525 -21.46 -22.16 -9.33
N GLY A 526 -21.60 -21.28 -10.32
CA GLY A 526 -21.28 -21.54 -11.73
C GLY A 526 -19.77 -21.47 -12.04
N PRO A 527 -19.34 -21.88 -13.25
CA PRO A 527 -17.92 -21.87 -13.63
C PRO A 527 -17.32 -20.46 -13.59
N LEU A 528 -16.13 -20.34 -12.99
CA LEU A 528 -15.36 -19.11 -12.98
C LEU A 528 -15.11 -18.61 -14.41
N GLU A 529 -15.31 -17.31 -14.61
CA GLU A 529 -15.12 -16.64 -15.89
C GLU A 529 -13.92 -15.69 -15.83
N ILE A 530 -13.00 -15.80 -16.79
CA ILE A 530 -11.97 -14.79 -17.07
C ILE A 530 -12.41 -13.96 -18.27
N ARG A 531 -12.42 -12.63 -18.11
CA ARG A 531 -12.64 -11.65 -19.19
C ARG A 531 -11.33 -10.93 -19.48
N VAL A 532 -10.75 -11.18 -20.65
CA VAL A 532 -9.56 -10.45 -21.09
C VAL A 532 -10.00 -9.08 -21.60
N VAL A 533 -9.36 -8.02 -21.14
CA VAL A 533 -9.64 -6.64 -21.55
C VAL A 533 -8.51 -6.05 -22.41
N GLU A 534 -8.83 -4.99 -23.17
CA GLU A 534 -7.87 -4.25 -23.97
C GLU A 534 -6.74 -3.63 -23.12
N ASN A 535 -5.54 -3.50 -23.69
CA ASN A 535 -4.43 -2.82 -23.01
C ASN A 535 -4.78 -1.34 -22.74
N GLY A 536 -4.49 -0.86 -21.53
CA GLY A 536 -4.86 0.48 -21.06
C GLY A 536 -6.23 0.55 -20.38
N THR A 537 -6.99 -0.55 -20.31
CA THR A 537 -8.31 -0.56 -19.64
C THR A 537 -8.21 -0.17 -18.17
N PHE A 538 -7.23 -0.71 -17.43
CA PHE A 538 -7.07 -0.36 -16.02
C PHE A 538 -6.51 1.04 -15.80
N GLU A 539 -5.83 1.63 -16.79
CA GLU A 539 -5.48 3.04 -16.78
C GLU A 539 -6.73 3.92 -16.94
N GLU A 540 -7.62 3.59 -17.88
CA GLU A 540 -8.90 4.27 -18.05
C GLU A 540 -9.76 4.14 -16.79
N LEU A 541 -9.76 2.97 -16.14
CA LEU A 541 -10.42 2.77 -14.85
C LEU A 541 -9.83 3.64 -13.74
N MET A 542 -8.51 3.74 -13.69
CA MET A 542 -7.81 4.61 -12.74
C MET A 542 -8.16 6.08 -12.99
N ASP A 543 -8.15 6.53 -14.24
CA ASP A 543 -8.50 7.90 -14.60
C ASP A 543 -9.97 8.22 -14.31
N TYR A 544 -10.88 7.27 -14.54
CA TYR A 544 -12.26 7.37 -14.11
C TYR A 544 -12.36 7.55 -12.59
N ALA A 545 -11.66 6.72 -11.81
CA ALA A 545 -11.66 6.84 -10.35
C ALA A 545 -11.08 8.20 -9.90
N ILE A 546 -10.01 8.67 -10.54
CA ILE A 546 -9.40 9.97 -10.28
C ILE A 546 -10.37 11.11 -10.59
N SER A 547 -11.11 11.04 -11.69
CA SER A 547 -12.14 12.02 -12.05
C SER A 547 -13.26 12.10 -11.00
N ARG A 548 -13.51 11.00 -10.29
CA ARG A 548 -14.45 10.88 -9.17
C ARG A 548 -13.83 11.21 -7.81
N GLY A 549 -12.59 11.71 -7.77
CA GLY A 549 -11.92 12.18 -6.57
C GLY A 549 -10.90 11.22 -5.96
N ALA A 550 -10.67 10.01 -6.52
CA ALA A 550 -9.65 9.05 -6.06
C ALA A 550 -8.25 9.67 -6.00
N SER A 551 -7.38 9.31 -5.04
CA SER A 551 -6.00 9.82 -4.94
C SER A 551 -5.04 9.01 -5.81
N ILE A 552 -4.24 9.65 -6.65
CA ILE A 552 -3.25 9.01 -7.54
C ILE A 552 -2.16 8.30 -6.73
N ASN A 553 -1.70 8.91 -5.63
CA ASN A 553 -0.73 8.32 -4.71
C ASN A 553 -1.29 7.22 -3.83
N GLN A 554 -2.61 7.03 -3.79
CA GLN A 554 -3.25 5.99 -2.97
C GLN A 554 -4.08 5.04 -3.81
N TYR A 555 -4.15 5.25 -5.13
CA TYR A 555 -4.99 4.46 -6.00
C TYR A 555 -4.35 3.09 -6.14
N LYS A 556 -5.15 2.10 -5.78
CA LYS A 556 -4.90 0.69 -6.02
C LYS A 556 -6.12 0.22 -6.79
N VAL A 557 -5.91 -0.52 -7.88
CA VAL A 557 -7.04 -1.12 -8.58
C VAL A 557 -7.82 -1.97 -7.57
N PRO A 558 -9.12 -1.70 -7.38
CA PRO A 558 -9.94 -2.42 -6.42
C PRO A 558 -9.97 -3.88 -6.84
N ARG A 559 -9.67 -4.80 -5.91
CA ARG A 559 -9.65 -6.23 -6.24
C ARG A 559 -11.04 -6.79 -6.50
N CYS A 560 -12.08 -6.15 -5.96
CA CYS A 560 -13.47 -6.43 -6.29
C CYS A 560 -14.23 -5.14 -6.59
N VAL A 561 -15.09 -5.16 -7.60
CA VAL A 561 -15.94 -4.05 -8.02
C VAL A 561 -17.42 -4.45 -8.01
N SER A 562 -18.27 -3.55 -7.52
CA SER A 562 -19.74 -3.72 -7.55
C SER A 562 -20.47 -2.48 -8.07
N PHE A 563 -19.72 -1.43 -8.43
CA PHE A 563 -20.30 -0.17 -8.90
C PHE A 563 -20.57 -0.24 -10.40
N THR A 564 -21.84 -0.09 -10.79
CA THR A 564 -22.33 -0.32 -12.16
C THR A 564 -21.54 0.43 -13.24
N PRO A 565 -21.24 1.74 -13.11
CA PRO A 565 -20.46 2.45 -14.13
C PRO A 565 -19.05 1.89 -14.34
N ILE A 566 -18.40 1.39 -13.29
CA ILE A 566 -17.09 0.73 -13.39
C ILE A 566 -17.22 -0.61 -14.12
N MET A 567 -18.28 -1.37 -13.82
CA MET A 567 -18.55 -2.62 -14.52
C MET A 567 -18.88 -2.39 -16.00
N GLU A 568 -19.60 -1.33 -16.34
CA GLU A 568 -19.88 -0.96 -17.73
C GLU A 568 -18.60 -0.61 -18.49
N LEU A 569 -17.72 0.20 -17.88
CA LEU A 569 -16.41 0.52 -18.43
C LEU A 569 -15.60 -0.75 -18.73
N LEU A 570 -15.44 -1.62 -17.73
CA LEU A 570 -14.71 -2.89 -17.87
C LEU A 570 -15.33 -3.79 -18.96
N ASN A 571 -16.66 -3.93 -18.96
CA ASN A 571 -17.36 -4.74 -19.96
C ASN A 571 -17.22 -4.19 -21.39
N SER A 572 -17.13 -2.86 -21.55
CA SER A 572 -16.97 -2.23 -22.87
C SER A 572 -15.60 -2.48 -23.51
N ARG A 573 -14.62 -2.91 -22.73
CA ARG A 573 -13.24 -3.19 -23.15
C ARG A 573 -12.92 -4.69 -23.21
N VAL A 574 -13.91 -5.57 -23.07
CA VAL A 574 -13.68 -7.02 -23.08
C VAL A 574 -13.39 -7.50 -24.49
N VAL A 575 -12.22 -8.10 -24.67
CA VAL A 575 -11.75 -8.70 -25.92
C VAL A 575 -12.23 -10.15 -26.04
N SER A 576 -12.16 -10.92 -24.95
CA SER A 576 -12.58 -12.34 -24.95
C SER A 576 -13.05 -12.79 -23.57
N LYS A 577 -13.82 -13.87 -23.55
CA LYS A 577 -14.42 -14.47 -22.34
C LYS A 577 -14.13 -15.96 -22.32
N HIS A 578 -13.67 -16.45 -21.17
CA HIS A 578 -13.20 -17.81 -20.97
C HIS A 578 -13.81 -18.36 -19.69
N PHE A 579 -14.19 -19.64 -19.71
CA PHE A 579 -14.85 -20.28 -18.56
C PHE A 579 -14.05 -21.51 -18.15
N SER A 580 -14.12 -21.85 -16.86
CA SER A 580 -13.54 -23.09 -16.36
C SER A 580 -14.13 -24.29 -17.13
N PRO A 581 -13.31 -25.11 -17.82
CA PRO A 581 -13.79 -26.20 -18.67
C PRO A 581 -14.28 -27.41 -17.86
N ASP A 582 -13.79 -27.56 -16.63
CA ASP A 582 -14.08 -28.68 -15.74
C ASP A 582 -14.40 -28.20 -14.31
N LEU A 583 -14.80 -29.13 -13.45
CA LEU A 583 -15.01 -28.86 -12.03
C LEU A 583 -13.67 -28.94 -11.26
N PRO A 584 -13.46 -28.09 -10.23
CA PRO A 584 -12.26 -28.19 -9.40
C PRO A 584 -12.28 -29.44 -8.52
N HIS A 585 -11.12 -29.87 -8.04
CA HIS A 585 -11.04 -31.04 -7.16
C HIS A 585 -11.58 -30.72 -5.76
N TRP A 586 -12.58 -31.50 -5.32
CA TRP A 586 -13.12 -31.43 -3.97
C TRP A 586 -13.39 -32.82 -3.39
N ASN A 587 -13.05 -33.02 -2.12
CA ASN A 587 -13.40 -34.24 -1.38
C ASN A 587 -13.87 -33.91 0.05
N ALA A 588 -14.79 -34.71 0.58
CA ALA A 588 -15.36 -34.51 1.91
C ALA A 588 -14.40 -34.81 3.08
N ARG A 589 -13.22 -35.41 2.83
CA ARG A 589 -12.29 -35.88 3.88
C ARG A 589 -11.29 -34.82 4.34
N THR A 590 -11.13 -33.72 3.60
CA THR A 590 -10.21 -32.62 3.94
C THR A 590 -10.81 -31.52 4.81
N SER A 591 -12.03 -31.70 5.35
CA SER A 591 -12.59 -30.78 6.35
C SER A 591 -11.92 -30.97 7.72
N PRO A 592 -11.47 -29.89 8.42
CA PRO A 592 -10.81 -29.97 9.73
C PRO A 592 -11.65 -30.61 10.85
N PHE A 593 -12.93 -30.91 10.58
CA PHE A 593 -13.89 -31.42 11.56
C PHE A 593 -14.08 -32.95 11.53
N SER A 594 -13.37 -33.70 10.69
CA SER A 594 -13.63 -35.14 10.48
C SER A 594 -12.89 -36.11 11.43
N THR A 595 -12.17 -35.62 12.45
CA THR A 595 -11.45 -36.47 13.43
C THR A 595 -12.08 -36.53 14.84
N LEU A 596 -13.39 -36.38 14.97
CA LEU A 596 -14.10 -36.68 16.22
C LEU A 596 -15.29 -37.62 15.98
N HIS A 597 -15.34 -38.67 16.78
CA HIS A 597 -16.34 -39.76 16.85
C HIS A 597 -16.15 -40.98 15.95
N LYS A 598 -15.27 -41.89 16.37
CA LYS A 598 -15.61 -43.31 16.44
C LYS A 598 -15.85 -43.69 17.90
N VAL A 599 -17.12 -43.73 18.31
CA VAL A 599 -17.57 -44.44 19.51
C VAL A 599 -17.97 -45.85 19.06
N PRO A 600 -17.47 -46.95 19.67
CA PRO A 600 -17.86 -48.29 19.25
C PRO A 600 -19.28 -48.60 19.71
N GLN A 601 -20.12 -49.03 18.77
CA GLN A 601 -21.43 -49.61 19.06
C GLN A 601 -21.26 -50.92 19.83
N ILE A 602 -21.78 -50.94 21.06
CA ILE A 602 -22.13 -52.16 21.77
C ILE A 602 -23.55 -52.53 21.33
N VAL A 603 -23.73 -53.75 20.83
CA VAL A 603 -25.03 -54.40 20.68
C VAL A 603 -24.92 -55.79 21.32
N CYS A 604 -25.75 -55.99 22.34
CA CYS A 604 -26.11 -57.21 23.09
C CYS A 604 -25.07 -58.33 23.26
#